data_AF-A0A5J4Z7X1-F1
#
_entry.id   AF-A0A5J4Z7X1-F1
#
_cell.length_a   1.000
_cell.length_b   1.000
_cell.length_c   1.000
_cell.angle_alpha   90.00
_cell.angle_beta   90.00
_cell.angle_gamma   90.00
#
_symmetry.space_group_name_H-M   'P 1'
#
loop_
_entity.id
_entity.type
_entity.pdbx_description
1 polymer ?
#
loop_
_entity_poly.entity_id
_entity_poly.type
_entity_poly.pdbx_seq_one_letter_code
_entity_poly.pdbx_strand_id
1 'polypeptide(L)'
;MARCAVILLALCALALRMHSVHGLQNLGIIFGIERDPVQKNIFALDFSAGAEIEPTVTLVANMTQAAANDPAGFPNRCFGYVNGATATGPLYEFSPNGLAYDGEARLFFAAFDRFGDTMSRLCFYSVLTNTFEYSTILGDIVLGATFDAKTYQYIWIDEGKEQTEAGILILQFIRLDRATGTVVDRTTNTLFRNVTTNPNAPAAELLFTFRGGDMAVDCNGILYASSVGTGGGFKYFFSIDLDYFTEENSSTSFAYRLIHADPSDGQSPVSSLTGFATADQLAFDSSGRLISQDSERGIFSVVNRLTGANGELGVEGVDFVRLTEMGMLRTFADLASFRDCGLVGACVETEIVDPCEDRVLPILTPAEGGDIRCVAVDGRCRLPGMCEGEDTVDCIFYVLAAD
;
A
#
# COMPACT_ATOMS: atom_id res chain seq x y z
N MET A 1 -33.23 -43.75 -35.77
CA MET A 1 -32.49 -43.67 -34.49
C MET A 1 -31.68 -42.38 -34.48
N ALA A 2 -32.33 -41.25 -34.21
CA ALA A 2 -31.73 -39.92 -34.18
C ALA A 2 -32.41 -39.13 -33.07
N ARG A 3 -31.93 -39.30 -31.84
CA ARG A 3 -32.20 -38.46 -30.66
C ARG A 3 -31.05 -38.70 -29.67
N CYS A 4 -30.72 -37.65 -28.91
CA CYS A 4 -29.66 -37.57 -27.88
C CYS A 4 -28.30 -37.05 -28.36
N ALA A 5 -28.20 -35.73 -28.55
CA ALA A 5 -26.99 -34.95 -28.24
C ALA A 5 -27.32 -33.44 -28.25
N VAL A 6 -28.32 -33.03 -27.46
CA VAL A 6 -28.61 -31.60 -27.19
C VAL A 6 -28.84 -31.44 -25.68
N ILE A 7 -27.90 -31.90 -24.85
CA ILE A 7 -27.85 -31.62 -23.40
C ILE A 7 -26.39 -31.72 -22.96
N LEU A 8 -25.52 -30.77 -23.32
CA LEU A 8 -24.19 -30.66 -22.67
C LEU A 8 -23.54 -29.28 -22.76
N LEU A 9 -24.32 -28.23 -23.04
CA LEU A 9 -23.85 -26.83 -23.08
C LEU A 9 -24.59 -25.91 -22.09
N ALA A 10 -25.40 -26.46 -21.18
CA ALA A 10 -26.19 -25.70 -20.22
C ALA A 10 -25.88 -26.01 -18.73
N LEU A 11 -24.80 -26.74 -18.44
CA LEU A 11 -24.46 -27.19 -17.07
C LEU A 11 -23.05 -26.82 -16.59
N CYS A 12 -22.26 -26.08 -17.39
CA CYS A 12 -21.01 -25.48 -16.92
C CYS A 12 -21.19 -24.05 -16.37
N ALA A 13 -22.41 -23.51 -16.38
CA ALA A 13 -22.73 -22.17 -15.92
C ALA A 13 -23.23 -22.10 -14.46
N LEU A 14 -23.06 -23.16 -13.66
CA LEU A 14 -23.68 -23.29 -12.32
C LEU A 14 -22.72 -23.72 -11.20
N ALA A 15 -21.41 -23.66 -11.42
CA ALA A 15 -20.41 -23.78 -10.35
C ALA A 15 -19.50 -22.54 -10.22
N LEU A 16 -19.83 -21.44 -10.89
CA LEU A 16 -19.44 -20.11 -10.42
C LEU A 16 -20.22 -19.91 -9.12
N ARG A 17 -19.54 -20.05 -7.98
CA ARG A 17 -20.05 -19.47 -6.74
C ARG A 17 -20.10 -17.96 -6.97
N MET A 18 -21.20 -17.47 -7.53
CA MET A 18 -21.60 -16.08 -7.34
C MET A 18 -21.88 -15.94 -5.84
N HIS A 19 -20.83 -15.73 -5.04
CA HIS A 19 -21.00 -14.87 -3.89
C HIS A 19 -21.37 -13.53 -4.51
N SER A 20 -22.64 -13.19 -4.41
CA SER A 20 -23.11 -11.84 -4.65
C SER A 20 -22.26 -10.91 -3.77
N VAL A 21 -21.24 -10.29 -4.37
CA VAL A 21 -20.42 -9.24 -3.76
C VAL A 21 -21.28 -7.97 -3.72
N HIS A 22 -22.37 -8.02 -2.98
CA HIS A 22 -23.13 -6.86 -2.56
C HIS A 22 -22.69 -6.59 -1.13
N GLY A 23 -21.57 -5.89 -0.95
CA GLY A 23 -21.09 -5.56 0.39
C GLY A 23 -19.70 -4.94 0.54
N LEU A 24 -18.88 -4.86 -0.52
CA LEU A 24 -17.52 -4.28 -0.43
C LEU A 24 -17.46 -2.79 -0.79
N GLN A 25 -18.58 -2.15 -1.16
CA GLN A 25 -18.58 -0.74 -1.59
C GLN A 25 -18.28 0.30 -0.50
N ASN A 26 -17.95 -0.10 0.74
CA ASN A 26 -17.53 0.82 1.82
C ASN A 26 -16.78 0.10 2.96
N LEU A 27 -15.84 -0.81 2.66
CA LEU A 27 -15.00 -1.40 3.71
C LEU A 27 -13.68 -0.62 3.84
N GLY A 28 -13.71 0.41 4.69
CA GLY A 28 -12.52 1.14 5.14
C GLY A 28 -12.12 2.30 4.24
N ILE A 29 -11.96 3.46 4.84
CA ILE A 29 -11.51 4.68 4.17
C ILE A 29 -9.99 4.79 4.20
N ILE A 30 -9.41 4.19 5.22
CA ILE A 30 -7.98 3.92 5.38
C ILE A 30 -7.90 2.50 5.93
N PHE A 31 -6.93 1.71 5.48
CA PHE A 31 -6.59 0.47 6.17
C PHE A 31 -5.42 0.71 7.09
N GLY A 32 -5.39 0.03 8.23
CA GLY A 32 -4.26 0.09 9.15
C GLY A 32 -3.86 -1.31 9.58
N ILE A 33 -2.55 -1.56 9.61
CA ILE A 33 -2.01 -2.78 10.22
C ILE A 33 -1.55 -2.48 11.63
N GLU A 34 -2.03 -3.26 12.59
CA GLU A 34 -1.86 -2.98 14.02
C GLU A 34 -0.40 -3.13 14.44
N ARG A 35 0.07 -2.15 15.24
CA ARG A 35 1.34 -2.21 15.95
C ARG A 35 1.17 -3.00 17.24
N ASP A 36 1.27 -4.32 17.15
CA ASP A 36 1.19 -5.19 18.32
C ASP A 36 2.16 -6.39 18.18
N PRO A 37 2.87 -6.79 19.25
CA PRO A 37 3.84 -7.89 19.22
C PRO A 37 3.21 -9.30 19.41
N VAL A 38 1.90 -9.40 19.61
CA VAL A 38 1.15 -10.62 19.92
C VAL A 38 0.08 -10.93 18.88
N GLN A 39 -0.65 -9.92 18.39
CA GLN A 39 -1.68 -10.04 17.37
C GLN A 39 -1.34 -9.15 16.19
N LYS A 40 -1.53 -9.65 14.98
CA LYS A 40 -1.39 -8.88 13.74
C LYS A 40 -2.73 -8.74 13.07
N ASN A 41 -3.38 -7.62 13.36
CA ASN A 41 -4.71 -7.30 12.86
C ASN A 41 -4.62 -6.25 11.76
N ILE A 42 -5.46 -6.40 10.75
CA ILE A 42 -5.73 -5.39 9.73
C ILE A 42 -7.10 -4.82 10.04
N PHE A 43 -7.18 -3.50 10.15
CA PHE A 43 -8.41 -2.77 10.40
C PHE A 43 -8.77 -1.87 9.23
N ALA A 44 -10.07 -1.69 9.04
CA ALA A 44 -10.66 -0.62 8.25
C ALA A 44 -10.99 0.53 9.19
N LEU A 45 -10.52 1.73 8.85
CA LEU A 45 -10.73 2.97 9.58
C LEU A 45 -11.63 3.88 8.75
N ASP A 46 -12.70 4.38 9.33
CA ASP A 46 -13.70 5.22 8.65
C ASP A 46 -13.71 6.63 9.25
N PHE A 47 -13.23 7.59 8.46
CA PHE A 47 -13.25 9.03 8.73
C PHE A 47 -14.31 9.81 7.94
N SER A 48 -15.26 9.14 7.26
CA SER A 48 -16.25 9.77 6.33
C SER A 48 -17.27 10.64 7.03
N ALA A 49 -17.55 10.36 8.30
CA ALA A 49 -18.59 11.05 9.04
C ALA A 49 -18.24 12.53 9.33
N GLY A 50 -17.06 13.01 8.93
CA GLY A 50 -16.62 14.39 9.09
C GLY A 50 -15.95 14.64 10.44
N ALA A 51 -15.47 15.86 10.67
CA ALA A 51 -14.67 16.21 11.85
C ALA A 51 -15.45 16.18 13.18
N GLU A 52 -16.79 16.15 13.15
CA GLU A 52 -17.65 16.23 14.35
C GLU A 52 -18.28 14.89 14.77
N ILE A 53 -18.01 13.81 14.04
CA ILE A 53 -18.49 12.46 14.35
C ILE A 53 -17.29 11.56 14.61
N GLU A 54 -17.35 10.75 15.67
CA GLU A 54 -16.28 9.83 16.01
C GLU A 54 -16.01 8.85 14.86
N PRO A 55 -14.78 8.81 14.32
CA PRO A 55 -14.42 7.83 13.31
C PRO A 55 -14.50 6.41 13.87
N THR A 56 -14.80 5.45 12.99
CA THR A 56 -15.00 4.05 13.40
C THR A 56 -13.84 3.16 12.98
N VAL A 57 -13.66 2.07 13.72
CA VAL A 57 -12.64 1.05 13.46
C VAL A 57 -13.32 -0.31 13.37
N THR A 58 -13.01 -1.07 12.32
CA THR A 58 -13.58 -2.40 12.06
C THR A 58 -12.48 -3.39 11.73
N LEU A 59 -12.43 -4.52 12.44
CA LEU A 59 -11.49 -5.59 12.12
C LEU A 59 -11.81 -6.19 10.73
N VAL A 60 -10.82 -6.16 9.84
CA VAL A 60 -10.90 -6.75 8.50
C VAL A 60 -10.34 -8.16 8.50
N ALA A 61 -9.14 -8.34 9.04
CA ALA A 61 -8.47 -9.63 9.11
C ALA A 61 -7.58 -9.74 10.35
N ASN A 62 -7.50 -10.94 10.92
CA ASN A 62 -6.53 -11.28 11.96
C ASN A 62 -5.55 -12.31 11.40
N MET A 63 -4.35 -11.84 11.07
CA MET A 63 -3.32 -12.65 10.43
C MET A 63 -2.79 -13.76 11.36
N THR A 64 -2.65 -13.45 12.65
CA THR A 64 -2.29 -14.43 13.69
C THR A 64 -3.31 -15.54 13.84
N GLN A 65 -4.60 -15.20 13.79
CA GLN A 65 -5.68 -16.18 13.84
C GLN A 65 -5.75 -17.00 12.55
N ALA A 66 -5.55 -16.38 11.39
CA ALA A 66 -5.47 -17.08 10.10
C ALA A 66 -4.34 -18.13 10.12
N ALA A 67 -3.15 -17.76 10.59
CA ALA A 67 -2.02 -18.68 10.74
C ALA A 67 -2.29 -19.82 11.74
N ALA A 68 -3.01 -19.54 12.83
CA ALA A 68 -3.38 -20.57 13.79
C ALA A 68 -4.44 -21.55 13.25
N ASN A 69 -5.36 -21.05 12.41
CA ASN A 69 -6.42 -21.85 11.80
C ASN A 69 -5.92 -22.72 10.65
N ASP A 70 -4.89 -22.29 9.92
CA ASP A 70 -4.23 -23.07 8.86
C ASP A 70 -2.69 -23.01 8.95
N PRO A 71 -2.08 -23.75 9.89
CA PRO A 71 -0.63 -23.70 10.10
C PRO A 71 0.20 -24.24 8.93
N ALA A 72 -0.39 -25.08 8.08
CA ALA A 72 0.30 -25.73 6.96
C ALA A 72 0.20 -24.92 5.66
N GLY A 73 -0.92 -24.24 5.43
CA GLY A 73 -1.15 -23.41 4.25
C GLY A 73 -0.80 -21.94 4.44
N PHE A 74 -0.76 -21.41 5.67
CA PHE A 74 -0.47 -20.00 5.89
C PHE A 74 0.99 -19.62 5.52
N PRO A 75 1.20 -18.51 4.77
CA PRO A 75 2.54 -18.07 4.40
C PRO A 75 3.25 -17.40 5.57
N ASN A 76 3.92 -18.20 6.42
CA ASN A 76 4.64 -17.70 7.62
C ASN A 76 5.70 -16.62 7.30
N ARG A 77 6.17 -16.53 6.05
CA ARG A 77 7.06 -15.47 5.55
C ARG A 77 6.44 -14.07 5.62
N CYS A 78 5.12 -13.97 5.74
CA CYS A 78 4.38 -12.73 5.85
C CYS A 78 4.33 -12.17 7.28
N PHE A 79 4.90 -12.86 8.28
CA PHE A 79 5.19 -12.25 9.58
C PHE A 79 6.57 -11.58 9.58
N GLY A 80 6.72 -10.58 10.43
CA GLY A 80 8.02 -10.15 10.94
C GLY A 80 8.25 -10.69 12.34
N TYR A 81 9.42 -11.27 12.56
CA TYR A 81 9.85 -11.83 13.83
C TYR A 81 10.93 -10.96 14.48
N VAL A 82 11.01 -11.00 15.81
CA VAL A 82 12.12 -10.35 16.52
C VAL A 82 13.45 -11.02 16.14
N ASN A 83 13.45 -12.34 15.97
CA ASN A 83 14.63 -13.11 15.56
C ASN A 83 14.38 -13.81 14.21
N GLY A 84 14.86 -13.23 13.12
CA GLY A 84 14.72 -13.76 11.78
C GLY A 84 15.59 -15.00 11.50
N ALA A 85 16.63 -15.26 12.30
CA ALA A 85 17.52 -16.41 12.07
C ALA A 85 16.78 -17.77 12.15
N THR A 86 15.67 -17.83 12.88
CA THR A 86 14.83 -19.02 13.00
C THR A 86 13.44 -18.85 12.38
N ALA A 87 13.11 -17.66 11.85
CA ALA A 87 11.80 -17.28 11.32
C ALA A 87 10.61 -17.76 12.20
N THR A 88 10.80 -17.71 13.52
CA THR A 88 9.88 -18.23 14.53
C THR A 88 10.06 -17.48 15.85
N GLY A 89 9.03 -17.46 16.69
CA GLY A 89 9.08 -16.85 18.02
C GLY A 89 8.27 -15.54 18.10
N PRO A 90 8.64 -14.61 19.00
CA PRO A 90 7.92 -13.35 19.20
C PRO A 90 7.86 -12.53 17.91
N LEU A 91 6.68 -11.96 17.65
CA LEU A 91 6.47 -11.08 16.50
C LEU A 91 7.11 -9.72 16.76
N TYR A 92 7.62 -9.11 15.69
CA TYR A 92 8.13 -7.75 15.76
C TYR A 92 6.96 -6.76 15.66
N GLU A 93 6.82 -5.84 16.61
CA GLU A 93 5.66 -4.95 16.70
C GLU A 93 5.46 -4.07 15.45
N PHE A 94 6.55 -3.66 14.77
CA PHE A 94 6.52 -2.78 13.60
C PHE A 94 6.47 -3.50 12.25
N SER A 95 6.41 -4.84 12.24
CA SER A 95 6.27 -5.63 11.01
C SER A 95 5.08 -6.58 11.12
N PRO A 96 4.21 -6.68 10.09
CA PRO A 96 4.38 -6.08 8.77
C PRO A 96 4.19 -4.56 8.74
N ASN A 97 4.76 -3.94 7.72
CA ASN A 97 4.77 -2.50 7.43
C ASN A 97 4.61 -2.30 5.91
N GLY A 98 4.80 -1.10 5.37
CA GLY A 98 4.62 -0.81 3.94
C GLY A 98 3.22 -1.15 3.43
N LEU A 99 2.18 -0.90 4.21
CA LEU A 99 0.81 -1.24 3.88
C LEU A 99 0.33 -0.38 2.72
N ALA A 100 -0.10 -1.01 1.63
CA ALA A 100 -0.56 -0.30 0.45
C ALA A 100 -1.76 -1.03 -0.19
N TYR A 101 -2.87 -0.32 -0.38
CA TYR A 101 -4.06 -0.88 -1.02
C TYR A 101 -4.00 -0.63 -2.53
N ASP A 102 -4.26 -1.65 -3.33
CA ASP A 102 -4.22 -1.54 -4.79
C ASP A 102 -5.42 -0.81 -5.41
N GLY A 103 -6.35 -0.36 -4.56
CA GLY A 103 -7.58 0.30 -4.96
C GLY A 103 -8.73 -0.66 -5.23
N GLU A 104 -8.49 -1.97 -5.26
CA GLU A 104 -9.47 -2.93 -5.76
C GLU A 104 -9.69 -4.11 -4.83
N ALA A 105 -8.64 -4.88 -4.54
CA ALA A 105 -8.80 -6.20 -3.95
C ALA A 105 -7.65 -6.64 -3.04
N ARG A 106 -6.50 -5.97 -3.07
CA ARG A 106 -5.31 -6.42 -2.36
C ARG A 106 -4.73 -5.33 -1.49
N LEU A 107 -4.45 -5.71 -0.24
CA LEU A 107 -3.60 -4.96 0.67
C LEU A 107 -2.21 -5.57 0.65
N PHE A 108 -1.30 -4.94 -0.08
CA PHE A 108 0.12 -5.29 -0.10
C PHE A 108 0.79 -4.79 1.18
N PHE A 109 1.78 -5.53 1.66
CA PHE A 109 2.60 -5.15 2.80
C PHE A 109 3.96 -5.84 2.76
N ALA A 110 4.96 -5.22 3.37
CA ALA A 110 6.29 -5.77 3.57
C ALA A 110 6.43 -6.37 4.97
N ALA A 111 6.88 -7.62 5.03
CA ALA A 111 7.25 -8.29 6.26
C ALA A 111 8.78 -8.42 6.36
N PHE A 112 9.35 -8.03 7.49
CA PHE A 112 10.79 -8.12 7.74
C PHE A 112 11.06 -8.44 9.21
N ASP A 113 12.20 -9.08 9.47
CA ASP A 113 12.60 -9.43 10.83
C ASP A 113 13.49 -8.34 11.42
N ARG A 114 13.47 -8.21 12.75
CA ARG A 114 14.26 -7.16 13.44
C ARG A 114 15.76 -7.46 13.44
N PHE A 115 16.13 -8.72 13.60
CA PHE A 115 17.52 -9.18 13.67
C PHE A 115 17.73 -10.42 12.80
N GLY A 116 18.94 -10.63 12.29
CA GLY A 116 19.27 -11.79 11.46
C GLY A 116 18.93 -11.52 9.99
N ASP A 117 17.98 -12.27 9.43
CA ASP A 117 17.49 -12.07 8.07
C ASP A 117 16.49 -10.91 8.02
N THR A 118 16.99 -9.69 7.84
CA THR A 118 16.17 -8.49 7.83
C THR A 118 15.61 -8.16 6.44
N MET A 119 15.70 -9.09 5.47
CA MET A 119 15.19 -8.82 4.13
C MET A 119 13.67 -8.67 4.12
N SER A 120 13.18 -7.62 3.47
CA SER A 120 11.75 -7.41 3.28
C SER A 120 11.16 -8.40 2.30
N ARG A 121 9.98 -8.89 2.65
CA ARG A 121 9.21 -9.88 1.90
C ARG A 121 7.87 -9.25 1.57
N LEU A 122 7.59 -9.08 0.28
CA LEU A 122 6.30 -8.58 -0.17
C LEU A 122 5.26 -9.67 -0.03
N CYS A 123 4.19 -9.35 0.67
CA CYS A 123 3.01 -10.17 0.83
C CYS A 123 1.77 -9.35 0.49
N PHE A 124 0.62 -10.01 0.34
CA PHE A 124 -0.66 -9.32 0.30
C PHE A 124 -1.74 -10.08 1.03
N TYR A 125 -2.73 -9.33 1.49
CA TYR A 125 -4.03 -9.84 1.90
C TYR A 125 -5.05 -9.56 0.79
N SER A 126 -5.74 -10.59 0.33
CA SER A 126 -6.82 -10.47 -0.65
C SER A 126 -8.15 -10.28 0.09
N VAL A 127 -8.79 -9.13 -0.06
CA VAL A 127 -10.11 -8.86 0.55
C VAL A 127 -11.22 -9.70 -0.09
N LEU A 128 -11.01 -10.18 -1.32
CA LEU A 128 -11.99 -10.98 -2.06
C LEU A 128 -12.02 -12.43 -1.57
N THR A 129 -10.85 -13.03 -1.38
CA THR A 129 -10.72 -14.44 -0.97
C THR A 129 -10.51 -14.60 0.53
N ASN A 130 -10.23 -13.51 1.26
CA ASN A 130 -9.85 -13.51 2.67
C ASN A 130 -8.63 -14.39 2.95
N THR A 131 -7.61 -14.32 2.08
CA THR A 131 -6.37 -15.09 2.18
C THR A 131 -5.14 -14.19 2.21
N PHE A 132 -4.06 -14.70 2.80
CA PHE A 132 -2.75 -14.06 2.80
C PHE A 132 -1.83 -14.82 1.85
N GLU A 133 -1.05 -14.09 1.06
CA GLU A 133 -0.17 -14.65 0.05
C GLU A 133 1.21 -14.02 0.10
N TYR A 134 2.23 -14.82 -0.21
CA TYR A 134 3.60 -14.35 -0.38
C TYR A 134 3.86 -14.08 -1.87
N SER A 135 4.38 -12.90 -2.20
CA SER A 135 4.67 -12.50 -3.58
C SER A 135 6.17 -12.63 -3.90
N THR A 136 7.06 -11.92 -3.20
CA THR A 136 8.50 -11.95 -3.50
C THR A 136 9.38 -11.45 -2.34
N ILE A 137 10.71 -11.53 -2.50
CA ILE A 137 11.69 -10.82 -1.66
C ILE A 137 12.01 -9.47 -2.30
N LEU A 138 11.92 -8.39 -1.53
CA LEU A 138 12.20 -7.02 -1.96
C LEU A 138 13.68 -6.62 -1.78
N GLY A 139 14.38 -7.26 -0.84
CA GLY A 139 15.75 -6.90 -0.47
C GLY A 139 15.75 -6.15 0.85
N ASP A 140 16.20 -4.89 0.86
CA ASP A 140 16.35 -4.08 2.07
C ASP A 140 15.02 -3.82 2.83
N ILE A 141 15.12 -3.24 4.03
CA ILE A 141 13.96 -2.97 4.90
C ILE A 141 13.05 -1.92 4.26
N VAL A 142 11.76 -2.23 4.17
CA VAL A 142 10.70 -1.32 3.72
C VAL A 142 9.93 -0.86 4.96
N LEU A 143 10.13 0.39 5.36
CA LEU A 143 9.55 0.98 6.57
C LEU A 143 8.23 1.74 6.36
N GLY A 144 7.83 1.90 5.11
CA GLY A 144 6.61 2.58 4.68
C GLY A 144 6.53 2.49 3.16
N ALA A 145 5.31 2.47 2.62
CA ALA A 145 5.09 2.29 1.19
C ALA A 145 3.71 2.77 0.78
N THR A 146 3.54 3.01 -0.52
CA THR A 146 2.25 3.38 -1.07
C THR A 146 1.99 2.65 -2.38
N PHE A 147 0.77 2.81 -2.91
CA PHE A 147 0.37 2.19 -4.15
C PHE A 147 -0.14 3.24 -5.13
N ASP A 148 0.45 3.30 -6.32
CA ASP A 148 -0.14 4.01 -7.44
C ASP A 148 -1.02 3.05 -8.24
N ALA A 149 -2.34 3.20 -8.09
CA ALA A 149 -3.31 2.35 -8.77
C ALA A 149 -3.32 2.55 -10.30
N LYS A 150 -2.91 3.72 -10.80
CA LYS A 150 -2.89 4.05 -12.23
C LYS A 150 -1.84 3.23 -12.97
N THR A 151 -0.61 3.25 -12.45
CA THR A 151 0.50 2.47 -13.02
C THR A 151 0.57 1.05 -12.45
N TYR A 152 -0.25 0.75 -11.44
CA TYR A 152 -0.28 -0.50 -10.67
C TYR A 152 1.09 -0.84 -10.07
N GLN A 153 1.63 0.15 -9.35
CA GLN A 153 2.97 0.10 -8.78
C GLN A 153 2.93 0.21 -7.26
N TYR A 154 3.67 -0.70 -6.62
CA TYR A 154 4.04 -0.59 -5.21
C TYR A 154 5.32 0.25 -5.11
N ILE A 155 5.27 1.33 -4.32
CA ILE A 155 6.28 2.39 -4.31
C ILE A 155 6.80 2.56 -2.87
N TRP A 156 8.12 2.63 -2.71
CA TRP A 156 8.73 2.95 -1.42
C TRP A 156 10.02 3.73 -1.58
N ILE A 157 10.50 4.32 -0.49
CA ILE A 157 11.80 4.99 -0.41
C ILE A 157 12.74 4.09 0.39
N ASP A 158 13.93 3.80 -0.14
CA ASP A 158 14.91 3.00 0.60
C ASP A 158 15.38 3.77 1.84
N GLU A 159 15.42 3.07 2.98
CA GLU A 159 16.02 3.62 4.19
C GLU A 159 17.53 3.82 3.97
N GLY A 160 18.03 5.01 4.29
CA GLY A 160 19.46 5.29 4.13
C GLY A 160 20.31 4.77 5.30
N LYS A 161 21.55 4.36 5.00
CA LYS A 161 22.53 3.85 5.97
C LYS A 161 22.94 4.90 7.03
N GLU A 162 23.59 4.44 8.12
CA GLU A 162 24.05 5.25 9.27
C GLU A 162 24.70 6.61 8.91
N GLN A 163 24.61 7.58 9.82
CA GLN A 163 24.85 9.02 9.66
C GLN A 163 26.21 9.44 9.06
N THR A 164 27.15 8.51 8.96
CA THR A 164 28.51 8.75 8.45
C THR A 164 28.63 8.57 6.94
N GLU A 165 27.63 7.98 6.29
CA GLU A 165 27.53 7.89 4.83
C GLU A 165 26.56 8.99 4.35
N ALA A 166 27.00 9.84 3.43
CA ALA A 166 26.10 10.81 2.80
C ALA A 166 25.05 10.04 1.98
N GLY A 167 23.90 9.77 2.60
CA GLY A 167 22.79 9.08 1.94
C GLY A 167 22.12 9.98 0.89
N ILE A 168 21.66 9.35 -0.19
CA ILE A 168 20.80 10.00 -1.19
C ILE A 168 19.38 9.46 -1.07
N LEU A 169 18.40 10.25 -1.48
CA LEU A 169 17.04 9.78 -1.66
C LEU A 169 17.01 8.73 -2.79
N ILE A 170 16.46 7.56 -2.52
CA ILE A 170 16.29 6.49 -3.51
C ILE A 170 14.84 6.06 -3.49
N LEU A 171 14.15 6.26 -4.61
CA LEU A 171 12.75 5.86 -4.79
C LEU A 171 12.71 4.58 -5.61
N GLN A 172 11.98 3.59 -5.10
CA GLN A 172 11.82 2.27 -5.70
C GLN A 172 10.39 2.07 -6.18
N PHE A 173 10.27 1.39 -7.31
CA PHE A 173 9.00 1.03 -7.91
C PHE A 173 9.02 -0.46 -8.22
N ILE A 174 7.94 -1.14 -7.89
CA ILE A 174 7.65 -2.48 -8.39
C ILE A 174 6.32 -2.44 -9.12
N ARG A 175 6.35 -2.74 -10.42
CA ARG A 175 5.12 -3.00 -11.16
C ARG A 175 4.68 -4.41 -10.91
N LEU A 176 3.42 -4.54 -10.51
CA LEU A 176 2.80 -5.83 -10.26
C LEU A 176 1.91 -6.23 -11.44
N ASP A 177 1.72 -7.53 -11.60
CA ASP A 177 0.70 -8.07 -12.47
C ASP A 177 -0.66 -7.87 -11.78
N ARG A 178 -1.59 -7.21 -12.45
CA ARG A 178 -2.91 -6.90 -11.87
C ARG A 178 -3.74 -8.16 -11.60
N ALA A 179 -3.55 -9.22 -12.39
CA ALA A 179 -4.28 -10.44 -12.20
C ALA A 179 -3.75 -11.28 -11.02
N THR A 180 -2.44 -11.37 -10.83
CA THR A 180 -1.84 -12.29 -9.83
C THR A 180 -1.21 -11.59 -8.63
N GLY A 181 -0.92 -10.29 -8.70
CA GLY A 181 -0.15 -9.55 -7.69
C GLY A 181 1.35 -9.92 -7.65
N THR A 182 1.85 -10.61 -8.68
CA THR A 182 3.27 -10.99 -8.80
C THR A 182 4.10 -9.87 -9.43
N VAL A 183 5.39 -9.80 -9.12
CA VAL A 183 6.29 -8.79 -9.69
C VAL A 183 6.52 -9.02 -11.18
N VAL A 184 6.34 -7.95 -11.96
CA VAL A 184 6.64 -7.91 -13.41
C VAL A 184 7.99 -7.23 -13.64
N ASP A 185 8.19 -6.06 -13.06
CA ASP A 185 9.46 -5.34 -13.13
C ASP A 185 9.75 -4.54 -11.85
N ARG A 186 11.00 -4.09 -11.75
CA ARG A 186 11.46 -3.20 -10.70
C ARG A 186 12.27 -2.07 -11.32
N THR A 187 11.99 -0.84 -10.88
CA THR A 187 12.70 0.36 -11.31
C THR A 187 13.19 1.12 -10.08
N THR A 188 14.39 1.68 -10.18
CA THR A 188 14.99 2.51 -9.14
C THR A 188 15.24 3.90 -9.71
N ASN A 189 14.89 4.94 -8.94
CA ASN A 189 15.15 6.34 -9.30
C ASN A 189 15.95 7.04 -8.19
N THR A 190 17.03 7.72 -8.59
CA THR A 190 17.92 8.47 -7.70
C THR A 190 18.03 9.95 -8.06
N LEU A 191 17.37 10.39 -9.13
CA LEU A 191 17.51 11.74 -9.69
C LEU A 191 16.21 12.52 -9.56
N PHE A 192 16.28 13.63 -8.84
CA PHE A 192 15.14 14.49 -8.55
C PHE A 192 15.45 15.93 -8.91
N ARG A 193 14.40 16.67 -9.28
CA ARG A 193 14.45 18.12 -9.39
C ARG A 193 13.98 18.72 -8.08
N ASN A 194 14.88 19.40 -7.35
CA ASN A 194 14.52 20.05 -6.11
C ASN A 194 13.79 21.39 -6.39
N VAL A 195 12.47 21.32 -6.52
CA VAL A 195 11.62 22.46 -6.84
C VAL A 195 11.16 23.26 -5.62
N THR A 196 11.75 23.01 -4.46
CA THR A 196 11.42 23.69 -3.20
C THR A 196 11.50 25.21 -3.34
N THR A 197 12.58 25.72 -3.96
CA THR A 197 12.78 27.16 -4.18
C THR A 197 12.93 27.56 -5.66
N ASN A 198 13.29 26.62 -6.53
CA ASN A 198 13.44 26.87 -7.97
C ASN A 198 12.65 25.83 -8.78
N PRO A 199 11.53 26.20 -9.42
CA PRO A 199 10.71 25.26 -10.20
C PRO A 199 11.46 24.64 -11.39
N ASN A 200 12.54 25.25 -11.85
CA ASN A 200 13.35 24.79 -12.98
C ASN A 200 14.71 24.21 -12.53
N ALA A 201 14.81 23.73 -11.28
CA ALA A 201 16.04 23.11 -10.80
C ALA A 201 16.47 21.93 -11.70
N PRO A 202 17.77 21.76 -11.98
CA PRO A 202 18.25 20.60 -12.72
C PRO A 202 18.03 19.32 -11.89
N ALA A 203 17.87 18.18 -12.58
CA ALA A 203 17.80 16.89 -11.92
C ALA A 203 19.16 16.52 -11.34
N ALA A 204 19.20 16.13 -10.08
CA ALA A 204 20.40 15.70 -9.37
C ALA A 204 20.03 14.73 -8.24
N GLU A 205 21.02 14.05 -7.68
CA GLU A 205 20.85 13.29 -6.44
C GLU A 205 20.52 14.25 -5.29
N LEU A 206 19.50 13.91 -4.50
CA LEU A 206 19.16 14.65 -3.29
C LEU A 206 19.91 14.04 -2.12
N LEU A 207 20.81 14.82 -1.53
CA LEU A 207 21.50 14.46 -0.30
C LEU A 207 20.50 14.51 0.86
N PHE A 208 19.90 13.36 1.12
CA PHE A 208 18.82 13.17 2.07
C PHE A 208 18.81 11.69 2.47
N THR A 209 18.68 11.42 3.75
CA THR A 209 18.57 10.05 4.27
C THR A 209 17.17 9.87 4.81
N PHE A 210 16.37 9.07 4.11
CA PHE A 210 15.06 8.63 4.60
C PHE A 210 15.27 7.68 5.78
N ARG A 211 14.59 7.90 6.91
CA ARG A 211 14.59 6.98 8.06
C ARG A 211 13.23 6.99 8.75
N GLY A 212 12.54 5.86 8.69
CA GLY A 212 11.19 5.73 9.23
C GLY A 212 10.22 6.76 8.65
N GLY A 213 8.98 6.71 9.16
CA GLY A 213 7.86 7.41 8.53
C GLY A 213 7.26 6.58 7.39
N ASP A 214 6.31 7.20 6.70
CA ASP A 214 5.45 6.54 5.72
C ASP A 214 5.10 7.50 4.58
N MET A 215 4.37 7.01 3.59
CA MET A 215 4.04 7.73 2.39
C MET A 215 2.65 7.42 1.86
N ALA A 216 2.03 8.44 1.26
CA ALA A 216 0.73 8.33 0.61
C ALA A 216 0.74 9.06 -0.73
N VAL A 217 0.24 8.42 -1.79
CA VAL A 217 0.08 9.04 -3.10
C VAL A 217 -1.35 9.53 -3.32
N ASP A 218 -1.50 10.71 -3.91
CA ASP A 218 -2.80 11.23 -4.34
C ASP A 218 -3.13 10.83 -5.79
N CYS A 219 -4.40 11.01 -6.20
CA CYS A 219 -4.82 10.66 -7.56
C CYS A 219 -4.21 11.52 -8.68
N ASN A 220 -3.46 12.56 -8.34
CA ASN A 220 -2.70 13.38 -9.28
C ASN A 220 -1.23 12.95 -9.35
N GLY A 221 -0.86 11.80 -8.77
CA GLY A 221 0.51 11.31 -8.79
C GLY A 221 1.43 12.04 -7.80
N ILE A 222 0.90 12.79 -6.84
CA ILE A 222 1.72 13.44 -5.82
C ILE A 222 1.88 12.51 -4.62
N LEU A 223 3.08 11.99 -4.43
CA LEU A 223 3.50 11.25 -3.25
C LEU A 223 3.86 12.22 -2.15
N TYR A 224 3.25 12.08 -0.97
CA TYR A 224 3.62 12.77 0.26
C TYR A 224 4.34 11.78 1.17
N ALA A 225 5.42 12.21 1.82
CA ALA A 225 6.18 11.35 2.71
C ALA A 225 6.62 12.09 3.97
N SER A 226 6.61 11.35 5.08
CA SER A 226 7.16 11.74 6.37
C SER A 226 8.50 11.00 6.58
N SER A 227 9.46 11.61 7.27
CA SER A 227 10.73 10.95 7.57
C SER A 227 11.40 11.53 8.80
N VAL A 228 11.97 10.65 9.62
CA VAL A 228 13.00 11.03 10.59
C VAL A 228 14.36 11.06 9.88
N GLY A 229 15.19 12.02 10.20
CA GLY A 229 16.51 12.22 9.62
C GLY A 229 17.61 11.59 10.46
N THR A 230 18.84 11.64 9.96
CA THR A 230 20.04 11.22 10.70
C THR A 230 20.17 12.01 12.02
N GLY A 231 20.68 11.38 13.07
CA GLY A 231 20.92 12.06 14.37
C GLY A 231 19.79 11.98 15.37
N GLY A 232 18.63 11.39 15.00
CA GLY A 232 17.43 11.38 15.85
C GLY A 232 16.76 12.74 15.98
N GLY A 233 16.99 13.66 15.03
CA GLY A 233 16.72 15.07 15.25
C GLY A 233 16.05 15.87 14.13
N PHE A 234 16.32 15.60 12.85
CA PHE A 234 15.70 16.37 11.76
C PHE A 234 14.49 15.62 11.23
N LYS A 235 13.30 16.18 11.33
CA LYS A 235 12.07 15.55 10.89
C LYS A 235 11.58 16.26 9.63
N TYR A 236 11.20 15.51 8.59
CA TYR A 236 10.86 16.06 7.28
C TYR A 236 9.46 15.65 6.85
N PHE A 237 8.76 16.58 6.23
CA PHE A 237 7.56 16.31 5.44
C PHE A 237 7.75 16.92 4.06
N PHE A 238 7.59 16.11 3.02
CA PHE A 238 7.87 16.51 1.65
C PHE A 238 6.91 15.85 0.67
N SER A 239 6.98 16.28 -0.58
CA SER A 239 6.24 15.69 -1.68
C SER A 239 7.14 15.41 -2.87
N ILE A 240 6.76 14.40 -3.66
CA ILE A 240 7.36 14.02 -4.93
C ILE A 240 6.23 13.94 -5.95
N ASP A 241 6.30 14.76 -7.00
CA ASP A 241 5.40 14.68 -8.14
C ASP A 241 5.92 13.59 -9.10
N LEU A 242 5.17 12.49 -9.18
CA LEU A 242 5.48 11.31 -10.00
C LEU A 242 5.11 11.53 -11.47
N ASP A 243 4.19 12.45 -11.76
CA ASP A 243 3.72 12.79 -13.11
C ASP A 243 4.38 14.07 -13.65
N TYR A 244 5.54 14.45 -13.10
CA TYR A 244 6.17 15.71 -13.44
C TYR A 244 6.81 15.71 -14.83
N PHE A 245 6.30 16.56 -15.72
CA PHE A 245 6.87 16.81 -17.05
C PHE A 245 7.36 18.25 -17.19
N THR A 246 8.64 18.44 -17.56
CA THR A 246 9.14 19.73 -18.04
C THR A 246 9.19 19.75 -19.56
N GLU A 247 8.80 20.87 -20.17
CA GLU A 247 8.84 21.07 -21.63
C GLU A 247 10.27 20.92 -22.22
N GLU A 248 11.31 21.02 -21.38
CA GLU A 248 12.71 20.85 -21.76
C GLU A 248 13.32 19.57 -21.12
N ASN A 249 13.66 18.60 -21.98
CA ASN A 249 14.42 17.37 -21.74
C ASN A 249 13.70 16.16 -21.13
N SER A 250 13.67 15.10 -21.94
CA SER A 250 13.03 13.80 -21.79
C SER A 250 13.72 12.83 -20.81
N SER A 251 14.31 13.31 -19.72
CA SER A 251 14.74 12.43 -18.63
C SER A 251 13.65 12.39 -17.57
N THR A 252 13.11 11.19 -17.30
CA THR A 252 12.13 10.88 -16.24
C THR A 252 12.70 11.23 -14.87
N SER A 253 12.58 12.49 -14.47
CA SER A 253 13.05 13.02 -13.19
C SER A 253 11.86 13.56 -12.45
N PHE A 254 11.68 13.11 -11.21
CA PHE A 254 10.55 13.52 -10.39
C PHE A 254 10.82 14.86 -9.72
N ALA A 255 9.77 15.65 -9.49
CA ALA A 255 9.91 16.92 -8.79
C ALA A 255 9.74 16.73 -7.29
N TYR A 256 10.82 16.92 -6.56
CA TYR A 256 10.84 16.91 -5.09
C TYR A 256 10.58 18.32 -4.55
N ARG A 257 9.70 18.42 -3.55
CA ARG A 257 9.43 19.65 -2.81
C ARG A 257 9.43 19.36 -1.32
N LEU A 258 10.37 19.96 -0.60
CA LEU A 258 10.33 20.03 0.86
C LEU A 258 9.18 20.94 1.27
N ILE A 259 8.29 20.45 2.15
CA ILE A 259 7.14 21.19 2.66
C ILE A 259 7.45 21.71 4.07
N HIS A 260 7.95 20.83 4.92
CA HIS A 260 8.34 21.17 6.29
C HIS A 260 9.60 20.42 6.70
N ALA A 261 10.46 21.11 7.43
CA ALA A 261 11.57 20.50 8.15
C ALA A 261 11.55 21.04 9.58
N ASP A 262 11.50 20.13 10.55
CA ASP A 262 11.71 20.42 11.95
C ASP A 262 13.19 20.14 12.27
N PRO A 263 14.04 21.18 12.39
CA PRO A 263 15.43 20.99 12.71
C PRO A 263 15.60 20.59 14.17
N SER A 264 16.54 19.68 14.44
CA SER A 264 16.85 19.31 15.82
C SER A 264 17.30 20.55 16.59
N ASP A 265 16.45 21.00 17.51
CA ASP A 265 16.86 21.91 18.57
C ASP A 265 17.78 21.10 19.48
N GLY A 266 19.08 21.14 19.18
CA GLY A 266 20.16 20.24 19.63
C GLY A 266 20.41 20.08 21.14
N GLN A 267 19.38 20.02 21.95
CA GLN A 267 19.37 19.71 23.38
C GLN A 267 18.27 18.72 23.79
N SER A 268 17.34 18.32 22.90
CA SER A 268 16.34 17.29 23.22
C SER A 268 16.56 16.03 22.37
N PRO A 269 16.77 14.83 22.96
CA PRO A 269 16.90 13.58 22.21
C PRO A 269 15.59 13.13 21.53
N VAL A 270 14.54 13.94 21.62
CA VAL A 270 13.27 13.80 20.91
C VAL A 270 12.89 15.22 20.48
N SER A 271 12.95 15.55 19.18
CA SER A 271 12.36 16.83 18.71
C SER A 271 10.87 16.78 19.08
N SER A 272 10.48 17.67 19.99
CA SER A 272 9.22 17.63 20.73
C SER A 272 8.11 18.44 20.06
N LEU A 273 8.36 18.94 18.84
CA LEU A 273 7.34 19.55 18.01
C LEU A 273 6.40 18.45 17.51
N THR A 274 5.40 18.19 18.34
CA THR A 274 4.11 17.62 17.97
C THR A 274 3.40 18.65 17.09
N GLY A 275 2.59 18.22 16.13
CA GLY A 275 1.81 19.15 15.29
C GLY A 275 2.22 19.25 13.82
N PHE A 276 3.19 18.44 13.36
CA PHE A 276 3.55 18.31 11.95
C PHE A 276 3.73 16.84 11.55
N ALA A 277 3.28 16.48 10.34
CA ALA A 277 3.27 15.12 9.79
C ALA A 277 4.65 14.63 9.33
N THR A 278 5.64 14.68 10.22
CA THR A 278 7.05 14.54 9.87
C THR A 278 7.66 13.22 10.34
N ALA A 279 6.96 12.45 11.16
CA ALA A 279 7.34 11.11 11.60
C ALA A 279 6.11 10.18 11.76
N ASP A 280 5.08 10.44 10.95
CA ASP A 280 3.76 9.84 11.10
C ASP A 280 3.49 8.81 10.01
N GLN A 281 2.59 7.86 10.29
CA GLN A 281 1.97 7.05 9.23
C GLN A 281 1.03 7.93 8.39
N LEU A 282 0.93 7.71 7.08
CA LEU A 282 0.22 8.61 6.17
C LEU A 282 -0.78 7.85 5.30
N ALA A 283 -2.01 8.33 5.23
CA ALA A 283 -2.97 7.81 4.25
C ALA A 283 -3.98 8.88 3.83
N PHE A 284 -4.43 8.82 2.59
CA PHE A 284 -5.57 9.59 2.12
C PHE A 284 -6.88 8.90 2.51
N ASP A 285 -7.79 9.69 3.03
CA ASP A 285 -9.18 9.28 3.21
C ASP A 285 -9.97 9.42 1.90
N SER A 286 -11.22 8.98 1.92
CA SER A 286 -12.13 8.93 0.77
C SER A 286 -12.57 10.32 0.30
N SER A 287 -12.40 11.33 1.15
CA SER A 287 -12.62 12.74 0.81
C SER A 287 -11.36 13.40 0.24
N GLY A 288 -10.26 12.67 0.10
CA GLY A 288 -8.98 13.15 -0.39
C GLY A 288 -8.20 14.01 0.62
N ARG A 289 -8.55 13.93 1.91
CA ARG A 289 -7.77 14.55 3.00
C ARG A 289 -6.60 13.62 3.34
N LEU A 290 -5.42 14.20 3.50
CA LEU A 290 -4.27 13.46 4.01
C LEU A 290 -4.40 13.35 5.52
N ILE A 291 -4.49 12.12 6.02
CA ILE A 291 -4.54 11.78 7.43
C ILE A 291 -3.14 11.33 7.85
N SER A 292 -2.69 11.77 9.01
CA SER A 292 -1.49 11.27 9.65
C SER A 292 -1.81 10.56 10.96
N GLN A 293 -0.93 9.64 11.37
CA GLN A 293 -1.02 8.98 12.67
C GLN A 293 0.33 8.92 13.40
N ASP A 294 0.33 9.38 14.64
CA ASP A 294 1.39 9.10 15.60
C ASP A 294 1.26 7.63 16.05
N SER A 295 2.18 6.79 15.57
CA SER A 295 2.23 5.33 15.84
C SER A 295 2.42 4.95 17.30
N GLU A 296 2.95 5.85 18.14
CA GLU A 296 3.11 5.62 19.58
C GLU A 296 1.86 6.01 20.35
N ARG A 297 1.19 7.09 19.95
CA ARG A 297 0.08 7.68 20.71
C ARG A 297 -1.30 7.33 20.18
N GLY A 298 -1.39 6.74 18.99
CA GLY A 298 -2.68 6.43 18.33
C GLY A 298 -3.47 7.69 17.97
N ILE A 299 -2.79 8.82 17.79
CA ILE A 299 -3.41 10.11 17.48
C ILE A 299 -3.50 10.23 15.96
N PHE A 300 -4.72 10.39 15.45
CA PHE A 300 -4.99 10.64 14.04
C PHE A 300 -5.38 12.08 13.81
N SER A 301 -4.81 12.71 12.79
CA SER A 301 -5.07 14.12 12.51
C SER A 301 -5.04 14.44 11.02
N VAL A 302 -5.66 15.55 10.61
CA VAL A 302 -5.68 15.98 9.19
C VAL A 302 -4.48 16.85 8.90
N VAL A 303 -3.71 16.49 7.87
CA VAL A 303 -2.50 17.22 7.45
C VAL A 303 -2.85 18.36 6.50
N ASN A 304 -2.39 19.56 6.82
CA ASN A 304 -2.29 20.66 5.88
C ASN A 304 -1.10 20.41 4.93
N ARG A 305 -1.40 19.93 3.72
CA ARG A 305 -0.40 19.60 2.69
C ARG A 305 0.49 20.76 2.25
N LEU A 306 0.11 22.02 2.52
CA LEU A 306 0.93 23.19 2.16
C LEU A 306 1.97 23.52 3.24
N THR A 307 1.69 23.19 4.50
CA THR A 307 2.53 23.58 5.64
C THR A 307 3.12 22.40 6.40
N GLY A 308 2.59 21.19 6.18
CA GLY A 308 2.88 19.97 6.94
C GLY A 308 2.20 19.89 8.30
N ALA A 309 1.46 20.92 8.73
CA ALA A 309 0.86 20.94 10.06
C ALA A 309 -0.28 19.91 10.15
N ASN A 310 -0.31 19.10 11.22
CA ASN A 310 -1.32 18.05 11.41
C ASN A 310 -2.25 18.31 12.61
N GLY A 311 -2.03 19.32 13.46
CA GLY A 311 -2.99 19.67 14.52
C GLY A 311 -2.84 18.90 15.84
N GLU A 312 -1.84 18.03 16.00
CA GLU A 312 -1.61 17.26 17.24
C GLU A 312 -1.38 18.11 18.51
N LEU A 313 -1.17 19.42 18.37
CA LEU A 313 -1.07 20.38 19.48
C LEU A 313 -2.43 20.87 20.00
N GLY A 314 -3.53 20.38 19.43
CA GLY A 314 -4.88 20.93 19.59
C GLY A 314 -5.78 20.21 20.61
N VAL A 315 -7.10 20.33 20.41
CA VAL A 315 -8.15 19.71 21.22
C VAL A 315 -8.65 18.42 20.56
N GLU A 316 -8.71 17.32 21.31
CA GLU A 316 -9.25 16.02 20.84
C GLU A 316 -10.71 16.15 20.38
N GLY A 317 -11.06 15.51 19.28
CA GLY A 317 -12.35 15.63 18.59
C GLY A 317 -12.48 16.86 17.69
N VAL A 318 -11.50 17.78 17.70
CA VAL A 318 -11.48 18.97 16.83
C VAL A 318 -10.24 18.96 15.93
N ASP A 319 -9.07 18.78 16.53
CA ASP A 319 -7.79 18.81 15.82
C ASP A 319 -7.22 17.41 15.59
N PHE A 320 -7.55 16.47 16.47
CA PHE A 320 -7.13 15.07 16.37
C PHE A 320 -8.14 14.11 17.01
N VAL A 321 -8.04 12.82 16.71
CA VAL A 321 -8.88 11.76 17.29
C VAL A 321 -8.06 10.54 17.68
N ARG A 322 -8.59 9.69 18.57
CA ARG A 322 -8.03 8.38 18.90
C ARG A 322 -9.05 7.30 18.65
N LEU A 323 -8.63 6.21 18.03
CA LEU A 323 -9.50 5.08 17.73
C LEU A 323 -9.41 4.04 18.82
N THR A 324 -10.57 3.66 19.38
CA THR A 324 -10.65 2.58 20.36
C THR A 324 -11.60 1.49 19.87
N GLU A 325 -11.23 0.24 20.13
CA GLU A 325 -12.09 -0.91 19.88
C GLU A 325 -12.21 -1.72 21.17
N MET A 326 -13.43 -2.00 21.62
CA MET A 326 -13.69 -2.68 22.90
C MET A 326 -12.96 -2.04 24.10
N GLY A 327 -12.77 -0.72 24.08
CA GLY A 327 -12.08 0.04 25.12
C GLY A 327 -10.54 -0.03 25.08
N MET A 328 -9.96 -0.67 24.06
CA MET A 328 -8.52 -0.67 23.82
C MET A 328 -8.16 0.37 22.76
N LEU A 329 -7.17 1.22 23.06
CA LEU A 329 -6.58 2.13 22.08
C LEU A 329 -5.89 1.31 20.98
N ARG A 330 -6.22 1.60 19.73
CA ARG A 330 -5.59 0.98 18.57
C ARG A 330 -4.49 1.88 18.04
N THR A 331 -3.31 1.31 17.84
CA THR A 331 -2.15 1.96 17.21
C THR A 331 -1.73 1.16 15.99
N PHE A 332 -1.25 1.86 14.98
CA PHE A 332 -0.94 1.24 13.70
C PHE A 332 0.54 1.37 13.40
N ALA A 333 1.12 0.28 12.88
CA ALA A 333 2.48 0.25 12.41
C ALA A 333 2.59 0.92 11.04
N ASP A 334 1.52 0.87 10.26
CA ASP A 334 1.41 1.53 8.97
C ASP A 334 -0.06 1.72 8.52
N LEU A 335 -0.29 2.64 7.56
CA LEU A 335 -1.59 2.97 7.00
C LEU A 335 -1.60 2.87 5.46
N ALA A 336 -2.70 2.39 4.88
CA ALA A 336 -2.95 2.41 3.44
C ALA A 336 -4.15 3.27 3.08
N SER A 337 -4.00 4.08 2.04
CA SER A 337 -5.09 4.87 1.47
C SER A 337 -6.13 3.98 0.79
N PHE A 338 -7.42 4.13 1.11
CA PHE A 338 -8.48 3.62 0.24
C PHE A 338 -8.84 4.70 -0.76
N ARG A 339 -8.23 4.67 -1.94
CA ARG A 339 -8.44 5.72 -2.94
C ARG A 339 -8.73 5.13 -4.32
N ASP A 340 -9.99 5.23 -4.73
CA ASP A 340 -10.41 5.00 -6.10
C ASP A 340 -10.16 6.28 -6.92
N CYS A 341 -9.12 6.25 -7.75
CA CYS A 341 -8.78 7.35 -8.66
C CYS A 341 -9.60 7.30 -9.97
N GLY A 342 -10.82 6.76 -9.92
CA GLY A 342 -11.68 6.55 -11.08
C GLY A 342 -11.25 5.37 -11.94
N LEU A 343 -10.56 4.40 -11.33
CA LEU A 343 -10.08 3.19 -11.98
C LEU A 343 -11.00 2.00 -11.69
N VAL A 344 -11.66 2.02 -10.54
CA VAL A 344 -12.45 0.89 -10.06
C VAL A 344 -13.81 0.92 -10.73
N GLY A 345 -14.07 -0.07 -11.59
CA GLY A 345 -15.37 -0.28 -12.23
C GLY A 345 -15.49 0.21 -13.67
N ALA A 346 -14.42 0.78 -14.24
CA ALA A 346 -14.32 1.13 -15.65
C ALA A 346 -13.16 0.36 -16.31
N CYS A 347 -13.49 -0.58 -17.18
CA CYS A 347 -12.55 -1.38 -17.93
C CYS A 347 -12.48 -0.97 -19.40
N VAL A 348 -11.38 -1.37 -20.03
CA VAL A 348 -11.23 -1.46 -21.48
C VAL A 348 -11.07 -2.93 -21.88
N GLU A 349 -11.51 -3.28 -23.08
CA GLU A 349 -11.23 -4.60 -23.66
C GLU A 349 -9.82 -4.59 -24.24
N THR A 350 -8.99 -5.55 -23.81
CA THR A 350 -7.63 -5.75 -24.31
C THR A 350 -7.46 -7.19 -24.78
N GLU A 351 -6.52 -7.39 -25.70
CA GLU A 351 -6.21 -8.70 -26.23
C GLU A 351 -4.90 -9.22 -25.60
N ILE A 352 -4.93 -10.42 -25.03
CA ILE A 352 -3.74 -11.14 -24.58
C ILE A 352 -3.52 -12.38 -25.42
N VAL A 353 -2.26 -12.76 -25.62
CA VAL A 353 -1.90 -14.03 -26.25
C VAL A 353 -1.72 -15.07 -25.16
N ASP A 354 -2.53 -16.12 -25.18
CA ASP A 354 -2.32 -17.31 -24.36
C ASP A 354 -1.07 -18.05 -24.87
N PRO A 355 0.02 -18.10 -24.08
CA PRO A 355 1.27 -18.73 -24.52
C PRO A 355 1.14 -20.26 -24.68
N CYS A 356 0.09 -20.87 -24.15
CA CYS A 356 -0.12 -22.32 -24.18
C CYS A 356 -1.01 -22.77 -25.31
N GLU A 357 -1.95 -21.93 -25.73
CA GLU A 357 -2.87 -22.21 -26.83
C GLU A 357 -2.56 -21.43 -28.10
N ASP A 358 -1.55 -20.54 -28.06
CA ASP A 358 -1.19 -19.58 -29.11
C ASP A 358 -2.44 -18.85 -29.66
N ARG A 359 -3.33 -18.51 -28.73
CA ARG A 359 -4.65 -17.95 -29.00
C ARG A 359 -4.76 -16.57 -28.40
N VAL A 360 -5.29 -15.64 -29.19
CA VAL A 360 -5.69 -14.32 -28.69
C VAL A 360 -6.99 -14.44 -27.92
N LEU A 361 -6.98 -13.99 -26.66
CA LEU A 361 -8.13 -13.95 -25.77
C LEU A 361 -8.46 -12.49 -25.45
N PRO A 362 -9.70 -12.04 -25.68
CA PRO A 362 -10.15 -10.75 -25.17
C PRO A 362 -10.32 -10.86 -23.65
N ILE A 363 -9.78 -9.88 -22.93
CA ILE A 363 -9.94 -9.72 -21.49
C ILE A 363 -10.37 -8.29 -21.18
N LEU A 364 -11.01 -8.11 -20.03
CA LEU A 364 -11.29 -6.78 -19.51
C LEU A 364 -10.17 -6.38 -18.54
N THR A 365 -9.71 -5.14 -18.64
CA THR A 365 -8.67 -4.59 -17.76
C THR A 365 -9.10 -3.22 -17.26
N PRO A 366 -9.05 -2.94 -15.95
CA PRO A 366 -9.30 -1.62 -15.40
C PRO A 366 -8.34 -0.59 -16.00
N ALA A 367 -8.88 0.54 -16.40
CA ALA A 367 -8.09 1.63 -16.96
C ALA A 367 -8.78 2.98 -16.74
N GLU A 368 -7.97 4.03 -16.58
CA GLU A 368 -8.48 5.40 -16.51
C GLU A 368 -9.23 5.73 -17.81
N GLY A 369 -10.48 6.18 -17.67
CA GLY A 369 -11.33 6.48 -18.82
C GLY A 369 -11.93 5.28 -19.55
N GLY A 370 -11.89 4.08 -18.95
CA GLY A 370 -12.63 2.92 -19.46
C GLY A 370 -14.13 3.20 -19.62
N ASP A 371 -14.74 2.60 -20.63
CA ASP A 371 -16.15 2.78 -20.98
C ASP A 371 -17.01 1.55 -20.66
N ILE A 372 -16.37 0.42 -20.35
CA ILE A 372 -17.03 -0.84 -20.03
C ILE A 372 -17.15 -0.97 -18.51
N ARG A 373 -18.38 -1.05 -17.99
CA ARG A 373 -18.55 -1.37 -16.56
C ARG A 373 -18.16 -2.81 -16.29
N CYS A 374 -17.26 -3.00 -15.35
CA CYS A 374 -16.73 -4.31 -14.99
C CYS A 374 -16.65 -4.52 -13.48
N VAL A 375 -16.57 -5.78 -13.07
CA VAL A 375 -16.36 -6.19 -11.69
C VAL A 375 -15.20 -7.17 -11.60
N ALA A 376 -14.40 -7.04 -10.55
CA ALA A 376 -13.35 -7.99 -10.21
C ALA A 376 -13.97 -9.30 -9.70
N VAL A 377 -13.46 -10.43 -10.18
CA VAL A 377 -13.88 -11.77 -9.80
C VAL A 377 -12.65 -12.60 -9.47
N ASP A 378 -12.73 -13.35 -8.38
CA ASP A 378 -11.71 -14.31 -7.99
C ASP A 378 -11.74 -15.56 -8.87
N GLY A 379 -10.56 -16.11 -9.14
CA GLY A 379 -10.44 -17.44 -9.73
C GLY A 379 -9.01 -17.93 -9.77
N ARG A 380 -8.75 -18.81 -10.73
CA ARG A 380 -7.48 -19.53 -10.88
C ARG A 380 -6.89 -19.21 -12.25
N CYS A 381 -5.69 -18.63 -12.27
CA CYS A 381 -4.96 -18.31 -13.48
C CYS A 381 -3.75 -19.22 -13.63
N ARG A 382 -3.42 -19.57 -14.87
CA ARG A 382 -2.14 -20.23 -15.19
C ARG A 382 -1.01 -19.20 -15.07
N LEU A 383 0.10 -19.61 -14.48
CA LEU A 383 1.31 -18.78 -14.51
C LEU A 383 1.86 -18.69 -15.95
N PRO A 384 2.37 -17.52 -16.38
CA PRO A 384 2.97 -17.36 -17.70
C PRO A 384 4.08 -18.39 -17.95
N GLY A 385 3.99 -19.14 -19.05
CA GLY A 385 4.98 -20.14 -19.46
C GLY A 385 4.78 -21.56 -18.87
N MET A 386 3.76 -21.77 -18.03
CA MET A 386 3.43 -23.07 -17.45
C MET A 386 2.18 -23.66 -18.12
N CYS A 387 2.40 -24.48 -19.16
CA CYS A 387 1.33 -24.98 -20.03
C CYS A 387 0.84 -26.40 -19.69
N GLU A 388 1.51 -27.09 -18.77
CA GLU A 388 1.12 -28.42 -18.29
C GLU A 388 0.97 -28.40 -16.76
N GLY A 389 -0.10 -29.01 -16.23
CA GLY A 389 -0.28 -29.26 -14.80
C GLY A 389 -1.29 -28.36 -14.07
N GLU A 390 -1.61 -28.73 -12.82
CA GLU A 390 -2.49 -28.05 -11.85
C GLU A 390 -1.87 -26.74 -11.28
N ASP A 391 -0.85 -26.19 -11.94
CA ASP A 391 -0.10 -25.00 -11.50
C ASP A 391 -0.86 -23.72 -11.82
N THR A 392 -2.07 -23.63 -11.26
CA THR A 392 -2.88 -22.43 -11.24
C THR A 392 -2.68 -21.69 -9.94
N VAL A 393 -2.49 -20.38 -10.02
CA VAL A 393 -2.44 -19.48 -8.86
C VAL A 393 -3.77 -18.75 -8.70
N ASP A 394 -4.06 -18.32 -7.47
CA ASP A 394 -5.19 -17.43 -7.24
C ASP A 394 -4.98 -16.12 -7.99
N CYS A 395 -6.02 -15.67 -8.69
CA CYS A 395 -5.96 -14.48 -9.49
C CYS A 395 -7.30 -13.75 -9.52
N ILE A 396 -7.25 -12.53 -10.05
CA ILE A 396 -8.38 -11.65 -10.25
C ILE A 396 -8.50 -11.39 -11.74
N PHE A 397 -9.70 -11.59 -12.28
CA PHE A 397 -10.05 -11.21 -13.64
C PHE A 397 -11.32 -10.37 -13.63
N TYR A 398 -11.55 -9.64 -14.70
CA TYR A 398 -12.67 -8.71 -14.78
C TYR A 398 -13.71 -9.23 -15.75
N VAL A 399 -14.97 -9.16 -15.32
CA VAL A 399 -16.13 -9.51 -16.14
C VAL A 399 -17.05 -8.32 -16.24
N LEU A 400 -17.93 -8.33 -17.25
CA LEU A 400 -18.97 -7.30 -17.39
C LEU A 400 -19.84 -7.24 -16.13
N ALA A 401 -20.06 -6.04 -15.63
CA ALA A 401 -21.02 -5.82 -14.55
C ALA A 401 -22.43 -6.16 -15.05
N ALA A 402 -23.19 -6.92 -14.27
CA ALA A 402 -24.61 -7.13 -14.57
C ALA A 402 -25.40 -5.85 -14.28
N ASP A 403 -26.27 -5.46 -15.21
CA ASP A 403 -27.16 -4.28 -15.09
C ASP A 403 -28.23 -4.42 -13.99
#